data_AF-A0A7S3BNP2-F1
#
_entry.id   AF-A0A7S3BNP2-F1
#
_cell.length_a   1.000
_cell.length_b   1.000
_cell.length_c   1.000
_cell.angle_alpha   90.00
_cell.angle_beta   90.00
_cell.angle_gamma   90.00
#
_symmetry.space_group_name_H-M   'P 1'
#
loop_
_entity.id
_entity.type
_entity.pdbx_description
1 polymer ?
#
loop_
_entity_poly.entity_id
_entity_poly.type
_entity_poly.pdbx_seq_one_letter_code
_entity_poly.pdbx_strand_id
1 'polypeptide(L)'
;AKLSTKARLACALLHERGLGEASAFHAYVAQLPETFAMPATWTEAERRQLCYPPLERAAARLEATWEAACASVPGVPREEMLWALQAVESRAFSGQLTEGVTELAPRVAAGAGAALVALDALHA
;
A
#
# COMPACT_ATOMS: atom_id res chain seq x y z
N ALA A 1 -6.89 -16.34 -1.72
CA ALA A 1 -5.87 -16.29 -0.64
C ALA A 1 -6.15 -15.08 0.26
N LYS A 2 -5.82 -15.12 1.56
CA LYS A 2 -6.00 -13.96 2.44
C LYS A 2 -4.97 -12.89 2.08
N LEU A 3 -5.42 -11.69 1.70
CA LEU A 3 -4.54 -10.55 1.42
C LEU A 3 -3.76 -10.14 2.67
N SER A 4 -2.52 -9.66 2.49
CA SER A 4 -1.75 -9.05 3.58
C SER A 4 -2.36 -7.71 4.01
N THR A 5 -2.02 -7.22 5.21
CA THR A 5 -2.49 -5.89 5.66
C THR A 5 -2.04 -4.78 4.72
N LYS A 6 -0.81 -4.86 4.21
CA LYS A 6 -0.28 -3.89 3.25
C LYS A 6 -1.01 -3.95 1.90
N ALA A 7 -1.34 -5.15 1.41
CA ALA A 7 -2.12 -5.30 0.19
C ALA A 7 -3.55 -4.73 0.34
N ARG A 8 -4.19 -4.95 1.50
CA ARG A 8 -5.49 -4.31 1.80
C ARG A 8 -5.38 -2.78 1.82
N LEU A 9 -4.35 -2.24 2.45
CA LEU A 9 -4.12 -0.80 2.50
C LEU A 9 -3.82 -0.22 1.10
N ALA A 10 -3.10 -0.96 0.26
CA ALA A 10 -2.87 -0.59 -1.14
C ALA A 10 -4.19 -0.53 -1.94
N CYS A 11 -5.08 -1.52 -1.77
CA CYS A 11 -6.42 -1.47 -2.38
C CYS A 11 -7.24 -0.27 -1.90
N ALA A 12 -7.20 0.02 -0.59
CA ALA A 12 -7.89 1.19 -0.03
C ALA A 12 -7.33 2.50 -0.61
N LEU A 13 -6.00 2.61 -0.73
CA LEU A 13 -5.36 3.77 -1.36
C LEU A 13 -5.80 3.95 -2.82
N LEU A 14 -5.89 2.86 -3.59
CA LEU A 14 -6.38 2.91 -4.97
C LEU A 14 -7.84 3.32 -5.06
N HIS A 15 -8.68 2.82 -4.14
CA HIS A 15 -10.07 3.24 -4.06
C HIS A 15 -10.17 4.76 -3.83
N GLU A 16 -9.48 5.28 -2.81
CA GLU A 16 -9.48 6.71 -2.50
C GLU A 16 -8.92 7.56 -3.65
N ARG A 17 -7.87 7.07 -4.34
CA ARG A 17 -7.33 7.72 -5.54
C ARG A 17 -8.36 7.77 -6.67
N GLY A 18 -9.13 6.70 -6.87
CA GLY A 18 -10.18 6.62 -7.88
C GLY A 18 -11.37 7.55 -7.62
N LEU A 19 -11.62 7.92 -6.36
CA LEU A 19 -12.64 8.90 -6.00
C LEU A 19 -12.25 10.34 -6.36
N GLY A 20 -10.98 10.62 -6.63
CA GLY A 20 -10.50 11.96 -7.01
C GLY A 20 -10.80 13.00 -5.93
N GLU A 21 -11.37 14.13 -6.32
CA GLU A 21 -11.72 15.25 -5.41
C GLU A 21 -12.80 14.87 -4.37
N ALA A 22 -13.56 13.80 -4.62
CA ALA A 22 -14.56 13.32 -3.67
C ALA A 22 -13.95 12.57 -2.47
N SER A 23 -12.68 12.17 -2.55
CA SER A 23 -11.97 11.54 -1.43
C SER A 23 -11.65 12.55 -0.33
N ALA A 24 -11.94 12.21 0.92
CA ALA A 24 -11.45 12.96 2.08
C ALA A 24 -9.91 13.02 2.15
N PHE A 25 -9.22 12.10 1.46
CA PHE A 25 -7.77 12.01 1.38
C PHE A 25 -7.20 12.62 0.10
N HIS A 26 -8.02 13.28 -0.74
CA HIS A 26 -7.60 13.83 -2.03
C HIS A 26 -6.29 14.65 -1.93
N ALA A 27 -6.23 15.59 -0.98
CA ALA A 27 -5.06 16.44 -0.78
C ALA A 27 -3.79 15.64 -0.42
N TYR A 28 -3.92 14.54 0.31
CA TYR A 28 -2.80 13.66 0.63
C TYR A 28 -2.38 12.83 -0.59
N VAL A 29 -3.34 12.21 -1.27
CA VAL A 29 -3.09 11.36 -2.45
C VAL A 29 -2.44 12.18 -3.58
N ALA A 30 -2.88 13.43 -3.79
CA ALA A 30 -2.33 14.34 -4.78
C ALA A 30 -0.85 14.74 -4.53
N GLN A 31 -0.35 14.55 -3.31
CA GLN A 31 1.05 14.80 -2.94
C GLN A 31 1.93 13.56 -3.07
N LEU A 32 1.35 12.39 -3.34
CA LEU A 32 2.14 11.17 -3.52
C LEU A 32 2.92 11.24 -4.84
N PRO A 33 4.18 10.77 -4.85
CA PRO A 33 4.94 10.64 -6.09
C PRO A 33 4.21 9.77 -7.11
N GLU A 34 4.30 10.16 -8.38
CA GLU A 34 3.80 9.36 -9.49
C GLU A 34 4.58 8.04 -9.63
N THR A 35 5.85 8.02 -9.23
CA THR A 35 6.71 6.84 -9.31
C THR A 35 7.54 6.66 -8.04
N PHE A 36 7.88 5.41 -7.76
CA PHE A 36 8.78 5.02 -6.68
C PHE A 36 9.93 4.19 -7.24
N ALA A 37 11.15 4.46 -6.78
CA ALA A 37 12.37 3.79 -7.23
C ALA A 37 12.90 2.86 -6.12
N MET A 38 12.07 1.91 -5.67
CA MET A 38 12.47 0.97 -4.61
C MET A 38 13.38 -0.14 -5.17
N PRO A 39 14.36 -0.65 -4.41
CA PRO A 39 15.23 -1.73 -4.89
C PRO A 39 14.50 -3.00 -5.36
N ALA A 40 13.26 -3.21 -4.91
CA ALA A 40 12.40 -4.31 -5.35
C ALA A 40 11.86 -4.15 -6.79
N THR A 41 11.85 -2.94 -7.36
CA THR A 41 11.49 -2.70 -8.77
C THR A 41 12.71 -2.58 -9.69
N TRP A 42 13.92 -2.59 -9.13
CA TRP A 42 15.16 -2.56 -9.89
C TRP A 42 15.37 -3.88 -10.64
N THR A 43 16.03 -3.82 -11.79
CA THR A 43 16.53 -4.98 -12.52
C THR A 43 17.52 -5.79 -11.67
N GLU A 44 17.78 -7.05 -12.04
CA GLU A 44 18.79 -7.84 -11.35
C GLU A 44 20.17 -7.15 -11.38
N ALA A 45 20.56 -6.59 -12.53
CA ALA A 45 21.83 -5.89 -12.68
C ALA A 45 21.96 -4.68 -11.73
N GLU A 46 20.90 -3.87 -11.59
CA GLU A 46 20.86 -2.76 -10.64
C GLU A 46 20.90 -3.24 -9.20
N ARG A 47 20.19 -4.33 -8.85
CA ARG A 47 20.27 -4.91 -7.50
C ARG A 47 21.67 -5.39 -7.16
N ARG A 48 22.41 -5.95 -8.12
CA ARG A 48 23.82 -6.35 -7.92
C ARG A 48 24.72 -5.17 -7.54
N GLN A 49 24.37 -3.94 -7.93
CA GLN A 49 25.13 -2.74 -7.57
C GLN A 49 24.99 -2.37 -6.08
N LEU A 50 24.04 -2.97 -5.35
CA LEU A 50 24.01 -2.86 -3.89
C LEU A 50 25.26 -3.49 -3.24
N CYS A 51 25.94 -4.40 -3.94
CA CYS A 51 27.16 -5.08 -3.49
C CYS A 51 27.02 -5.71 -2.09
N TYR A 52 25.80 -6.10 -1.71
CA TYR A 52 25.49 -6.62 -0.39
C TYR A 52 24.40 -7.69 -0.49
N PRO A 53 24.78 -8.98 -0.51
CA PRO A 53 23.86 -10.09 -0.78
C PRO A 53 22.60 -10.15 0.10
N PRO A 54 22.62 -9.77 1.40
CA PRO A 54 21.41 -9.73 2.20
C PRO A 54 20.37 -8.72 1.70
N LEU A 55 20.78 -7.53 1.24
CA LEU A 55 19.85 -6.54 0.68
C LEU A 55 19.34 -6.94 -0.70
N GLU A 56 20.19 -7.52 -1.54
CA GLU A 56 19.75 -8.11 -2.83
C GLU A 56 18.63 -9.13 -2.61
N ARG A 57 18.82 -10.06 -1.67
CA ARG A 57 17.82 -11.06 -1.33
C ARG A 57 16.56 -10.45 -0.71
N ALA A 58 16.70 -9.38 0.09
CA ALA A 58 15.54 -8.70 0.67
C ALA A 58 14.68 -8.02 -0.41
N ALA A 59 15.33 -7.34 -1.36
CA ALA A 59 14.67 -6.72 -2.51
C ALA A 59 13.92 -7.77 -3.37
N ALA A 60 14.58 -8.88 -3.70
CA ALA A 60 13.96 -9.96 -4.48
C ALA A 60 12.77 -10.63 -3.76
N ARG A 61 12.84 -10.79 -2.43
CA ARG A 61 11.70 -11.31 -1.64
C ARG A 61 10.53 -10.34 -1.62
N LEU A 62 10.81 -9.05 -1.52
CA LEU A 62 9.78 -8.02 -1.52
C LEU A 62 9.10 -7.94 -2.90
N GLU A 63 9.88 -7.99 -3.98
CA GLU A 63 9.38 -8.11 -5.36
C GLU A 63 8.42 -9.29 -5.50
N ALA A 64 8.84 -10.51 -5.11
CA ALA A 64 7.98 -11.69 -5.17
C ALA A 64 6.70 -11.56 -4.34
N THR A 65 6.77 -10.88 -3.18
CA THR A 65 5.61 -10.60 -2.34
C THR A 65 4.62 -9.67 -3.03
N TRP A 66 5.12 -8.65 -3.73
CA TRP A 66 4.29 -7.73 -4.50
C TRP A 66 3.68 -8.40 -5.73
N GLU A 67 4.43 -9.21 -6.47
CA GLU A 67 3.87 -9.98 -7.60
C GLU A 67 2.72 -10.89 -7.16
N ALA A 68 2.89 -11.59 -6.04
CA ALA A 68 1.83 -12.41 -5.48
C ALA A 68 0.59 -11.59 -5.08
N ALA A 69 0.79 -10.37 -4.54
CA ALA A 69 -0.30 -9.47 -4.19
C ALA A 69 -1.03 -8.95 -5.44
N CYS A 70 -0.28 -8.52 -6.48
CA CYS A 70 -0.85 -8.09 -7.76
C CYS A 70 -1.68 -9.20 -8.41
N ALA A 71 -1.20 -10.43 -8.41
CA ALA A 71 -1.95 -11.57 -8.95
C ALA A 71 -3.20 -11.94 -8.13
N SER A 72 -3.29 -11.50 -6.87
CA SER A 72 -4.38 -11.86 -5.95
C SER A 72 -5.56 -10.89 -5.97
N VAL A 73 -5.46 -9.75 -6.67
CA VAL A 73 -6.51 -8.71 -6.71
C VAL A 73 -7.05 -8.59 -8.14
N PRO A 74 -8.16 -9.27 -8.48
CA PRO A 74 -8.70 -9.23 -9.83
C PRO A 74 -9.24 -7.83 -10.18
N GLY A 75 -9.10 -7.43 -11.45
CA GLY A 75 -9.66 -6.18 -11.97
C GLY A 75 -8.81 -4.93 -11.72
N VAL A 76 -7.73 -5.02 -10.94
CA VAL A 76 -6.78 -3.93 -10.74
C VAL A 76 -5.57 -4.14 -11.66
N PRO A 77 -5.20 -3.16 -12.52
CA PRO A 77 -3.99 -3.25 -13.32
C PRO A 77 -2.75 -3.43 -12.46
N ARG A 78 -1.80 -4.26 -12.91
CA ARG A 78 -0.61 -4.62 -12.13
C ARG A 78 0.18 -3.37 -11.74
N GLU A 79 0.36 -2.44 -12.66
CA GLU A 79 1.10 -1.20 -12.45
C GLU A 79 0.48 -0.30 -11.37
N GLU A 80 -0.85 -0.21 -11.32
CA GLU A 80 -1.57 0.56 -10.29
C GLU A 80 -1.43 -0.11 -8.92
N MET A 81 -1.58 -1.43 -8.86
CA MET A 81 -1.38 -2.19 -7.62
C MET A 81 0.07 -2.05 -7.12
N LEU A 82 1.05 -2.15 -8.02
CA LEU A 82 2.46 -2.00 -7.69
C LEU A 82 2.79 -0.58 -7.22
N TRP A 83 2.22 0.46 -7.85
CA TRP A 83 2.35 1.84 -7.37
C TRP A 83 1.83 1.98 -5.93
N ALA A 84 0.64 1.45 -5.65
CA ALA A 84 0.03 1.55 -4.32
C ALA A 84 0.81 0.75 -3.26
N LEU A 85 1.32 -0.44 -3.62
CA LEU A 85 2.16 -1.24 -2.74
C LEU A 85 3.46 -0.50 -2.38
N GLN A 86 4.10 0.16 -3.36
CA GLN A 86 5.29 0.97 -3.11
C GLN A 86 5.00 2.20 -2.25
N ALA A 87 3.87 2.87 -2.48
CA ALA A 87 3.43 3.98 -1.64
C ALA A 87 3.24 3.54 -0.18
N VAL A 88 2.57 2.40 0.03
CA VAL A 88 2.35 1.81 1.35
C VAL A 88 3.68 1.39 1.98
N GLU A 89 4.55 0.68 1.27
CA GLU A 89 5.80 0.18 1.82
C GLU A 89 6.74 1.30 2.28
N SER A 90 6.72 2.44 1.57
CA SER A 90 7.60 3.58 1.85
C SER A 90 7.04 4.59 2.87
N ARG A 91 5.73 4.55 3.18
CA ARG A 91 5.07 5.58 4.01
C ARG A 91 4.21 5.04 5.15
N ALA A 92 3.81 3.77 5.11
CA ALA A 92 2.98 3.22 6.17
C ALA A 92 3.79 3.08 7.46
N PHE A 93 3.25 3.60 8.55
CA PHE A 93 3.81 3.40 9.87
C PHE A 93 3.53 1.98 10.32
N SER A 94 4.59 1.21 10.57
CA SER A 94 4.50 -0.07 11.27
C SER A 94 4.92 0.13 12.73
N GLY A 95 3.94 0.25 13.61
CA GLY A 95 4.15 0.35 15.06
C GLY A 95 2.88 -0.01 15.82
N GLN A 96 3.04 -0.50 17.05
CA GLN A 96 1.94 -0.47 18.01
C GLN A 96 1.72 1.00 18.36
N LEU A 97 0.50 1.51 18.19
CA LEU A 97 0.14 2.83 18.68
C LEU A 97 0.24 2.78 20.20
N THR A 98 1.36 3.24 20.76
CA THR A 98 1.52 3.40 22.20
C THR A 98 0.58 4.51 22.68
N GLU A 99 0.13 4.38 23.93
CA GLU A 99 -0.94 5.15 24.57
C GLU A 99 -0.91 6.66 24.22
N GLY A 100 -2.08 7.18 23.82
CA GLY A 100 -2.27 8.58 23.42
C GLY A 100 -3.12 8.78 22.15
N VAL A 101 -3.29 7.74 21.32
CA VAL A 101 -4.07 7.78 20.07
C VAL A 101 -5.52 7.29 20.24
N THR A 102 -5.88 6.76 21.42
CA THR A 102 -7.26 6.41 21.77
C THR A 102 -8.21 7.62 21.68
N GLU A 103 -7.71 8.85 21.83
CA GLU A 103 -8.49 10.08 21.61
C GLU A 103 -8.65 10.48 20.13
N LEU A 104 -7.84 9.94 19.22
CA LEU A 104 -7.92 10.22 17.77
C LEU A 104 -8.83 9.24 17.01
N ALA A 105 -9.16 8.09 17.62
CA ALA A 105 -10.05 7.09 17.04
C ALA A 105 -11.41 7.65 16.55
N PRO A 106 -12.09 8.57 17.27
CA PRO A 106 -13.37 9.10 16.80
C PRO A 106 -13.26 10.02 15.58
N ARG A 107 -12.08 10.63 15.36
CA ARG A 107 -11.86 11.58 14.25
C ARG A 107 -11.36 10.91 12.98
N VAL A 108 -10.58 9.84 13.11
CA VAL A 108 -10.19 9.01 11.96
C VAL A 108 -11.36 8.13 11.51
N ALA A 109 -12.23 7.67 12.40
CA ALA A 109 -13.44 6.92 12.04
C ALA A 109 -14.43 7.73 11.17
N ALA A 110 -14.46 9.06 11.29
CA ALA A 110 -15.31 9.91 10.44
C ALA A 110 -14.79 10.04 9.00
N GLY A 111 -13.48 9.86 8.76
CA GLY A 111 -12.87 9.92 7.42
C GLY A 111 -12.55 8.56 6.80
N ALA A 112 -12.23 7.55 7.60
CA ALA A 112 -11.91 6.19 7.17
C ALA A 112 -13.08 5.20 7.34
N GLY A 113 -14.15 5.60 8.04
CA GLY A 113 -15.33 4.75 8.28
C GLY A 113 -16.14 4.43 7.03
N ALA A 114 -16.03 5.22 5.97
CA ALA A 114 -16.65 4.90 4.69
C ALA A 114 -15.93 3.74 3.95
N ALA A 115 -14.60 3.66 4.08
CA ALA A 115 -13.80 2.64 3.39
C ALA A 115 -13.82 1.27 4.08
N LEU A 116 -13.94 1.23 5.41
CA LEU A 116 -13.96 -0.05 6.15
C LEU A 116 -15.34 -0.73 6.11
N VAL A 117 -16.44 0.04 6.16
CA VAL A 117 -17.81 -0.51 6.14
C VAL A 117 -18.18 -1.08 4.77
N ALA A 118 -17.62 -0.53 3.68
CA ALA A 118 -17.82 -1.06 2.33
C ALA A 118 -17.22 -2.48 2.14
N LEU A 119 -16.21 -2.87 2.94
CA LEU A 119 -15.56 -4.17 2.81
C LEU A 119 -16.31 -5.30 3.58
N ASP A 120 -16.99 -4.95 4.68
CA ASP A 120 -17.82 -5.89 5.45
C ASP A 120 -19.20 -6.12 4.80
N ALA A 121 -19.74 -5.13 4.08
CA ALA A 121 -21.01 -5.28 3.35
C ALA A 121 -20.91 -6.18 2.09
N LEU A 122 -19.69 -6.51 1.65
CA LEU A 122 -19.44 -7.43 0.51
C LEU A 122 -19.31 -8.90 0.94
N HIS A 123 -19.43 -9.21 2.23
CA HIS A 123 -19.40 -10.57 2.79
C HIS A 123 -20.60 -10.91 3.70
N ALA A 124 -21.73 -10.19 3.56
CA ALA A 124 -23.02 -10.55 4.14
C ALA A 124 -24.00 -10.95 3.03
#